data_AF-A0A7C7WJX7-F1
#
_entry.id   AF-A0A7C7WJX7-F1
#
_cell.length_a   1.000
_cell.length_b   1.000
_cell.length_c   1.000
_cell.angle_alpha   90.00
_cell.angle_beta   90.00
_cell.angle_gamma   90.00
#
_symmetry.space_group_name_H-M   'P 1'
#
loop_
_entity.id
_entity.type
_entity.pdbx_description
1 polymer ?
#
loop_
_entity_poly.entity_id
_entity_poly.type
_entity_poly.pdbx_seq_one_letter_code
_entity_poly.pdbx_strand_id
1 'polypeptide(L)'
;MNNIVDNVIRELEFKAGLTLASFGLQAELKAIQNYLNKESIDEDLKEACHIIFRTHFLREALRRDDAEDACYNLIMLWDHCSTARDQNYSDILVDSIEKLLKVTNKRTKTVKNRHLRVLELNKMNWSIDAIAADTGYSRRQISRVINGHTKN
;
A
#
# COMPACT_ATOMS: atom_id res chain seq x y z
N MET A 1 -10.41 -8.40 -13.91
CA MET A 1 -9.02 -8.16 -13.49
C MET A 1 -8.35 -9.52 -13.27
N ASN A 2 -7.20 -9.78 -13.89
CA ASN A 2 -6.57 -11.11 -14.06
C ASN A 2 -6.63 -11.99 -12.79
N ASN A 3 -7.13 -13.23 -12.92
CA ASN A 3 -7.15 -14.24 -11.84
C ASN A 3 -5.78 -14.40 -11.14
N ILE A 4 -4.68 -14.13 -11.85
CA ILE A 4 -3.33 -14.17 -11.32
C ILE A 4 -3.12 -13.10 -10.23
N VAL A 5 -3.62 -11.88 -10.41
CA VAL A 5 -3.48 -10.78 -9.44
C VAL A 5 -4.29 -11.08 -8.17
N ASP A 6 -5.52 -11.57 -8.34
CA ASP A 6 -6.34 -11.97 -7.20
C ASP A 6 -5.71 -13.15 -6.44
N ASN A 7 -5.08 -14.09 -7.14
CA ASN A 7 -4.33 -15.19 -6.51
C ASN A 7 -3.12 -14.67 -5.73
N VAL A 8 -2.34 -13.73 -6.30
CA VAL A 8 -1.22 -13.10 -5.58
C VAL A 8 -1.71 -12.36 -4.33
N ILE A 9 -2.80 -11.60 -4.44
CA ILE A 9 -3.42 -10.91 -3.30
C ILE A 9 -3.84 -11.91 -2.23
N ARG A 10 -4.51 -13.00 -2.61
CA ARG A 10 -4.93 -14.07 -1.68
C ARG A 10 -3.75 -14.76 -1.02
N GLU A 11 -2.66 -14.97 -1.74
CA GLU A 11 -1.46 -15.59 -1.18
C GLU A 11 -0.76 -14.66 -0.18
N LEU A 12 -0.68 -13.36 -0.48
CA LEU A 12 -0.20 -12.35 0.46
C LEU A 12 -1.11 -12.28 1.70
N GLU A 13 -2.43 -12.29 1.51
CA GLU A 13 -3.42 -12.35 2.59
C GLU A 13 -3.25 -13.62 3.44
N PHE A 14 -3.00 -14.76 2.82
CA PHE A 14 -2.76 -16.02 3.52
C PHE A 14 -1.49 -15.98 4.37
N LYS A 15 -0.37 -15.52 3.80
CA LYS A 15 0.90 -15.39 4.53
C LYS A 15 0.78 -14.42 5.70
N ALA A 16 0.20 -13.24 5.47
CA ALA A 16 -0.06 -12.28 6.54
C ALA A 16 -1.03 -12.84 7.59
N GLY A 17 -2.04 -13.62 7.19
CA GLY A 17 -2.96 -14.30 8.08
C GLY A 17 -2.28 -15.33 9.00
N LEU A 18 -1.29 -16.06 8.50
CA LEU A 18 -0.48 -16.98 9.32
C LEU A 18 0.32 -16.22 10.39
N THR A 19 0.93 -15.08 10.02
CA THR A 19 1.62 -14.21 10.98
C THR A 19 0.63 -13.66 12.02
N LEU A 20 -0.52 -13.13 11.61
CA LEU A 20 -1.53 -12.66 12.58
C LEU A 20 -1.95 -13.77 13.56
N ALA A 21 -2.15 -14.99 13.06
CA ALA A 21 -2.51 -16.13 13.88
C ALA A 21 -1.42 -16.51 14.90
N SER A 22 -0.13 -16.37 14.57
CA SER A 22 0.97 -16.62 15.53
C SER A 22 0.98 -15.61 16.69
N PHE A 23 0.41 -14.42 16.49
CA PHE A 23 0.18 -13.42 17.54
C PHE A 23 -1.19 -13.57 18.23
N GLY A 24 -1.98 -14.60 17.89
CA GLY A 24 -3.32 -14.82 18.44
C GLY A 24 -4.37 -13.83 17.91
N LEU A 25 -4.14 -13.27 16.72
CA LEU A 25 -4.99 -12.23 16.12
C LEU A 25 -5.76 -12.75 14.92
N GLN A 26 -6.99 -12.28 14.80
CA GLN A 26 -7.80 -12.48 13.60
C GLN A 26 -7.58 -11.33 12.62
N ALA A 27 -7.75 -11.63 11.33
CA ALA A 27 -7.64 -10.68 10.23
C ALA A 27 -8.86 -9.73 10.13
N GLU A 28 -9.32 -9.21 11.26
CA GLU A 28 -10.42 -8.24 11.32
C GLU A 28 -9.89 -6.81 11.17
N LEU A 29 -10.46 -6.04 10.24
CA LEU A 29 -9.98 -4.69 9.91
C LEU A 29 -9.92 -3.74 11.10
N LYS A 30 -10.91 -3.79 12.00
CA LYS A 30 -10.94 -2.94 13.18
C LYS A 30 -9.81 -3.30 14.14
N ALA A 31 -9.56 -4.59 14.34
CA ALA A 31 -8.44 -5.06 15.15
C ALA A 31 -7.11 -4.63 14.52
N ILE A 32 -6.92 -4.89 13.23
CA ILE A 32 -5.72 -4.49 12.47
C ILE A 32 -5.47 -2.99 12.56
N GLN A 33 -6.50 -2.16 12.38
CA GLN A 33 -6.36 -0.71 12.47
C GLN A 33 -5.94 -0.26 13.88
N ASN A 34 -6.44 -0.90 14.93
CA ASN A 34 -6.02 -0.62 16.30
C ASN A 34 -4.54 -0.97 16.51
N TYR A 35 -4.07 -2.09 15.96
CA TYR A 35 -2.66 -2.47 16.01
C TYR A 35 -1.78 -1.47 15.27
N LEU A 36 -2.15 -1.08 14.05
CA LEU A 36 -1.46 -0.05 13.27
C LEU A 36 -1.55 1.36 13.91
N ASN A 37 -2.30 1.57 14.98
CA ASN A 37 -2.35 2.82 15.72
C ASN A 37 -1.50 2.81 16.99
N LYS A 38 -0.90 1.68 17.37
CA LYS A 38 -0.03 1.61 18.54
C LYS A 38 1.29 2.32 18.26
N GLU A 39 1.84 2.98 19.28
CA GLU A 39 3.17 3.62 19.22
C GLU A 39 4.30 2.60 19.08
N SER A 40 4.07 1.35 19.48
CA SER A 40 5.01 0.25 19.31
C SER A 40 4.25 -1.03 19.00
N ILE A 41 4.73 -1.74 17.99
CA ILE A 41 4.19 -2.99 17.48
C ILE A 41 5.36 -3.85 17.01
N ASP A 42 5.23 -5.17 17.10
CA ASP A 42 6.20 -6.08 16.51
C ASP A 42 6.23 -5.90 14.99
N GLU A 43 7.42 -5.94 14.40
CA GLU A 43 7.61 -5.54 13.00
C GLU A 43 7.01 -6.55 12.02
N ASP A 44 7.05 -7.85 12.34
CA ASP A 44 6.41 -8.89 11.55
C ASP A 44 4.87 -8.76 11.64
N LEU A 45 4.37 -8.44 12.85
CA LEU A 45 2.95 -8.19 13.06
C LEU A 45 2.47 -6.95 12.31
N LYS A 46 3.26 -5.88 12.32
CA LYS A 46 2.99 -4.63 11.62
C LYS A 46 2.93 -4.84 10.12
N GLU A 47 3.88 -5.58 9.55
CA GLU A 47 3.90 -5.92 8.13
C GLU A 47 2.64 -6.72 7.74
N ALA A 48 2.31 -7.76 8.52
CA ALA A 48 1.11 -8.55 8.30
C ALA A 48 -0.18 -7.70 8.37
N CYS A 49 -0.27 -6.80 9.35
CA CYS A 49 -1.36 -5.84 9.47
C CYS A 49 -1.45 -4.91 8.23
N HIS A 50 -0.32 -4.40 7.74
CA HIS A 50 -0.30 -3.57 6.54
C HIS A 50 -0.76 -4.33 5.30
N ILE A 51 -0.31 -5.58 5.10
CA ILE A 51 -0.73 -6.41 3.97
C ILE A 51 -2.25 -6.58 3.98
N ILE A 52 -2.85 -7.09 5.07
CA ILE A 52 -4.30 -7.32 5.15
C ILE A 52 -5.09 -6.01 4.96
N PHE A 53 -4.61 -4.91 5.56
CA PHE A 53 -5.28 -3.63 5.44
C PHE A 53 -5.26 -3.15 3.98
N ARG A 54 -4.11 -3.22 3.30
CA ARG A 54 -3.97 -2.73 1.92
C ARG A 54 -4.72 -3.60 0.90
N THR A 55 -4.69 -4.92 1.05
CA THR A 55 -5.44 -5.81 0.14
C THR A 55 -6.95 -5.60 0.27
N HIS A 56 -7.45 -5.34 1.48
CA HIS A 56 -8.85 -4.95 1.67
C HIS A 56 -9.21 -3.66 0.91
N PHE A 57 -8.45 -2.57 1.10
CA PHE A 57 -8.75 -1.30 0.42
C PHE A 57 -8.54 -1.38 -1.09
N LEU A 58 -7.59 -2.19 -1.56
CA LEU A 58 -7.46 -2.49 -2.98
C LEU A 58 -8.75 -3.11 -3.53
N ARG A 59 -9.29 -4.15 -2.88
CA ARG A 59 -10.55 -4.78 -3.29
C ARG A 59 -11.71 -3.78 -3.30
N GLU A 60 -11.81 -2.93 -2.29
CA GLU A 60 -12.83 -1.87 -2.22
C GLU A 60 -12.68 -0.83 -3.35
N ALA A 61 -11.47 -0.37 -3.63
CA ALA A 61 -11.22 0.58 -4.70
C ALA A 61 -11.60 0.00 -6.07
N LEU A 62 -11.25 -1.26 -6.32
CA LEU A 62 -11.61 -1.97 -7.55
C LEU A 62 -13.13 -2.17 -7.69
N ARG A 63 -13.84 -2.45 -6.59
CA ARG A 63 -15.32 -2.52 -6.59
C ARG A 63 -15.97 -1.19 -6.94
N ARG A 64 -15.33 -0.07 -6.61
CA ARG A 64 -15.81 1.29 -6.86
C ARG A 64 -15.32 1.87 -8.19
N ASP A 65 -14.55 1.10 -8.95
CA ASP A 65 -13.85 1.55 -10.17
C ASP A 65 -12.93 2.77 -9.91
N ASP A 66 -12.42 2.89 -8.69
CA ASP A 66 -11.45 3.94 -8.31
C ASP A 66 -10.04 3.46 -8.63
N ALA A 67 -9.67 3.59 -9.90
CA ALA A 67 -8.37 3.14 -10.38
C ALA A 67 -7.20 3.88 -9.71
N GLU A 68 -7.38 5.11 -9.23
CA GLU A 68 -6.32 5.85 -8.53
C GLU A 68 -6.09 5.31 -7.12
N ASP A 69 -7.15 5.05 -6.36
CA ASP A 69 -7.04 4.44 -5.02
C ASP A 69 -6.57 2.97 -5.11
N ALA A 70 -6.96 2.25 -6.15
CA ALA A 70 -6.45 0.90 -6.43
C ALA A 70 -4.94 0.93 -6.73
N CYS A 71 -4.48 1.85 -7.59
CA CYS A 71 -3.06 2.04 -7.86
C CYS A 71 -2.28 2.42 -6.60
N TYR A 72 -2.85 3.30 -5.77
CA TYR A 72 -2.24 3.69 -4.51
C TYR A 72 -2.01 2.48 -3.59
N ASN A 73 -3.03 1.65 -3.37
CA ASN A 73 -2.91 0.49 -2.50
C ASN A 73 -1.97 -0.59 -3.09
N LEU A 74 -1.94 -0.76 -4.42
CA LEU A 74 -0.99 -1.64 -5.08
C LEU A 74 0.46 -1.14 -4.98
N ILE A 75 0.71 0.16 -5.07
CA ILE A 75 2.06 0.72 -4.89
C ILE A 75 2.55 0.49 -3.46
N MET A 76 1.68 0.69 -2.46
CA MET A 76 2.02 0.38 -1.07
C MET A 76 2.34 -1.11 -0.89
N LEU A 77 1.49 -2.00 -1.44
CA LEU A 77 1.74 -3.45 -1.40
C LEU A 77 3.05 -3.82 -2.10
N TRP A 78 3.31 -3.22 -3.27
CA TRP A 78 4.55 -3.44 -4.00
C TRP A 78 5.76 -2.96 -3.22
N ASP A 79 5.71 -1.78 -2.58
CA ASP A 79 6.81 -1.27 -1.75
C ASP A 79 7.14 -2.25 -0.61
N HIS A 80 6.11 -2.71 0.12
CA HIS A 80 6.26 -3.73 1.16
C HIS A 80 6.75 -5.08 0.61
N CYS A 81 6.26 -5.53 -0.55
CA CYS A 81 6.68 -6.81 -1.13
C CYS A 81 8.05 -6.73 -1.82
N SER A 82 8.54 -5.54 -2.16
CA SER A 82 9.81 -5.38 -2.88
C SER A 82 11.03 -5.72 -2.04
N THR A 83 10.86 -5.78 -0.72
CA THR A 83 11.87 -6.28 0.23
C THR A 83 11.74 -7.79 0.47
N ALA A 84 10.65 -8.43 0.06
CA ALA A 84 10.43 -9.86 0.19
C ALA A 84 11.18 -10.64 -0.90
N ARG A 85 11.75 -11.80 -0.55
CA ARG A 85 12.66 -12.58 -1.41
C ARG A 85 12.03 -13.19 -2.67
N ASP A 86 10.75 -12.95 -2.96
CA ASP A 86 10.03 -13.54 -4.11
C ASP A 86 9.71 -12.49 -5.18
N GLN A 87 10.58 -12.43 -6.19
CA GLN A 87 10.52 -11.47 -7.28
C GLN A 87 9.24 -11.61 -8.14
N ASN A 88 8.64 -12.80 -8.20
CA ASN A 88 7.48 -13.04 -9.06
C ASN A 88 6.26 -12.21 -8.61
N TYR A 89 6.08 -12.03 -7.30
CA TYR A 89 4.99 -11.21 -6.78
C TYR A 89 5.20 -9.73 -7.12
N SER A 90 6.43 -9.24 -6.99
CA SER A 90 6.76 -7.86 -7.31
C SER A 90 6.47 -7.55 -8.78
N ASP A 91 6.83 -8.45 -9.70
CA ASP A 91 6.63 -8.24 -11.14
C ASP A 91 5.14 -8.21 -11.52
N ILE A 92 4.33 -9.12 -10.96
CA ILE A 92 2.87 -9.16 -11.19
C ILE A 92 2.20 -7.90 -10.62
N LEU A 93 2.63 -7.44 -9.44
CA LEU A 93 2.13 -6.20 -8.83
C LEU A 93 2.48 -4.98 -9.69
N VAL A 94 3.70 -4.91 -10.21
CA VAL A 94 4.13 -3.83 -11.14
C VAL A 94 3.28 -3.83 -12.41
N ASP A 95 3.09 -4.98 -13.08
CA ASP A 95 2.23 -5.08 -14.26
C ASP A 95 0.78 -4.66 -13.96
N SER A 96 0.26 -5.00 -12.77
CA SER A 96 -1.07 -4.60 -12.33
C SER A 96 -1.19 -3.09 -12.14
N ILE A 97 -0.20 -2.45 -11.53
CA ILE A 97 -0.11 -1.00 -11.39
C ILE A 97 -0.08 -0.34 -12.78
N GLU A 98 0.74 -0.85 -13.70
CA GLU A 98 0.83 -0.32 -15.07
C GLU A 98 -0.49 -0.39 -15.82
N LYS A 99 -1.22 -1.50 -15.71
CA LYS A 99 -2.53 -1.68 -16.35
C LYS A 99 -3.56 -0.69 -15.80
N LEU A 100 -3.64 -0.52 -14.48
CA LEU A 100 -4.61 0.41 -13.87
C LEU A 100 -4.26 1.88 -14.17
N LEU A 101 -2.98 2.22 -14.25
CA LEU A 101 -2.56 3.58 -14.60
C LEU A 101 -2.84 3.95 -16.06
N LYS A 102 -2.82 2.98 -16.99
CA LYS A 102 -3.29 3.20 -18.37
C LYS A 102 -4.74 3.67 -18.41
N VAL A 103 -5.61 3.10 -17.56
CA VAL A 103 -7.03 3.48 -17.48
C VAL A 103 -7.22 4.91 -16.96
N THR A 104 -6.34 5.37 -16.07
CA THR A 104 -6.36 6.75 -15.54
C THR A 104 -5.60 7.76 -16.41
N ASN A 105 -5.05 7.33 -17.55
CA ASN A 105 -4.16 8.11 -18.42
C ASN A 105 -2.95 8.72 -17.66
N LYS A 106 -2.46 8.01 -16.63
CA LYS A 106 -1.28 8.37 -15.82
C LYS A 106 -0.15 7.38 -16.13
N ARG A 107 1.11 7.77 -15.90
CA ARG A 107 2.29 6.89 -16.08
C ARG A 107 2.75 6.31 -14.74
N THR A 108 3.07 5.02 -14.69
CA THR A 108 3.58 4.32 -13.49
C THR A 108 4.82 4.95 -12.88
N LYS A 109 5.80 5.27 -13.73
CA LYS A 109 6.99 6.01 -13.29
C LYS A 109 6.62 7.33 -12.63
N THR A 110 5.61 8.04 -13.13
CA THR A 110 5.15 9.32 -12.55
C THR A 110 4.47 9.12 -11.19
N VAL A 111 3.61 8.12 -11.03
CA VAL A 111 2.90 7.89 -9.75
C VAL A 111 3.85 7.34 -8.69
N LYS A 112 4.71 6.38 -9.04
CA LYS A 112 5.77 5.86 -8.17
C LYS A 112 6.76 6.96 -7.77
N ASN A 113 7.22 7.77 -8.73
CA ASN A 113 8.13 8.88 -8.43
C ASN A 113 7.45 9.92 -7.52
N ARG A 114 6.17 10.25 -7.73
CA ARG A 114 5.43 11.14 -6.82
C ARG A 114 5.32 10.55 -5.42
N HIS A 115 5.03 9.25 -5.30
CA HIS A 115 4.96 8.56 -4.02
C HIS A 115 6.29 8.61 -3.25
N LEU A 116 7.39 8.22 -3.91
CA LEU A 116 8.73 8.29 -3.35
C LEU A 116 9.15 9.74 -3.03
N ARG A 117 8.77 10.70 -3.88
CA ARG A 117 9.02 12.12 -3.68
C ARG A 117 8.29 12.67 -2.46
N VAL A 118 7.04 12.25 -2.21
CA VAL A 118 6.32 12.60 -0.97
C VAL A 118 7.09 12.11 0.26
N LEU A 119 7.59 10.88 0.25
CA LEU A 119 8.35 10.32 1.38
C LEU A 119 9.69 11.03 1.59
N GLU A 120 10.39 11.34 0.50
CA GLU A 120 11.63 12.11 0.52
C GLU A 120 11.41 13.51 1.12
N LEU A 121 10.44 14.26 0.60
CA LEU A 121 10.15 15.62 1.07
C LEU A 121 9.65 15.64 2.52
N ASN A 122 8.87 14.63 2.92
CA ASN A 122 8.45 14.49 4.30
C ASN A 122 9.64 14.25 5.25
N LYS A 123 10.62 13.42 4.86
CA LYS A 123 11.87 13.24 5.64
C LYS A 123 12.70 14.53 5.73
N MET A 124 12.55 15.44 4.78
CA MET A 124 13.14 16.78 4.79
C MET A 124 12.31 17.81 5.58
N ASN A 125 11.27 17.39 6.30
CA ASN A 125 10.35 18.24 7.09
C ASN A 125 9.61 19.31 6.26
N TRP A 126 9.31 19.04 4.99
CA TRP A 126 8.48 19.94 4.18
C TRP A 126 7.03 19.93 4.67
N SER A 127 6.35 21.08 4.58
CA SER A 127 4.92 21.15 4.89
C SER A 127 4.08 20.37 3.87
N ILE A 128 2.92 19.85 4.29
CA ILE A 128 1.99 19.14 3.40
C ILE A 128 1.63 19.99 2.17
N ASP A 129 1.52 21.31 2.34
CA ASP A 129 1.18 22.23 1.26
C ASP A 129 2.30 22.37 0.23
N ALA A 130 3.56 22.43 0.69
CA ALA A 130 4.71 22.45 -0.19
C ALA A 130 4.86 21.12 -0.95
N ILE A 131 4.61 20.00 -0.27
CA ILE A 131 4.62 18.66 -0.89
C ILE A 131 3.49 18.55 -1.93
N ALA A 132 2.30 19.09 -1.64
CA ALA A 132 1.18 19.11 -2.58
C ALA A 132 1.49 19.91 -3.84
N ALA A 133 2.13 21.08 -3.69
CA ALA A 133 2.55 21.89 -4.82
C ALA A 133 3.61 21.19 -5.69
N ASP A 134 4.57 20.47 -5.09
CA ASP A 134 5.63 19.76 -5.83
C ASP A 134 5.11 18.50 -6.55
N THR A 135 4.30 17.70 -5.85
CA THR A 135 3.93 16.35 -6.31
C THR A 135 2.59 16.32 -7.05
N GLY A 136 1.76 17.34 -6.89
CA GLY A 136 0.38 17.37 -7.39
C GLY A 136 -0.56 16.40 -6.67
N TYR A 137 -0.16 15.83 -5.52
CA TYR A 137 -1.05 15.08 -4.66
C TYR A 137 -1.92 16.01 -3.82
N SER A 138 -3.16 15.60 -3.59
CA SER A 138 -4.01 16.21 -2.58
C SER A 138 -3.41 16.01 -1.17
N ARG A 139 -3.76 16.89 -0.23
CA ARG A 139 -3.41 16.74 1.20
C ARG A 139 -3.78 15.35 1.74
N ARG A 140 -4.93 14.81 1.31
CA ARG A 140 -5.40 13.47 1.70
C ARG A 140 -4.48 12.37 1.18
N GLN A 141 -4.03 12.46 -0.08
CA GLN A 141 -3.09 11.50 -0.65
C GLN A 141 -1.74 11.58 0.07
N ILE A 142 -1.21 12.77 0.32
CA ILE A 142 0.04 12.98 1.06
C ILE A 142 -0.03 12.40 2.47
N SER A 143 -1.11 12.70 3.20
CA SER A 143 -1.34 12.17 4.53
C SER A 143 -1.40 10.64 4.54
N ARG A 144 -2.03 10.02 3.53
CA ARG A 144 -2.06 8.55 3.39
C ARG A 144 -0.67 7.97 3.13
N VAL A 145 0.12 8.58 2.24
CA VAL A 145 1.49 8.15 1.93
C VAL A 145 2.37 8.20 3.18
N ILE A 146 2.38 9.36 3.84
CA ILE A 146 3.15 9.61 5.07
C ILE A 146 2.72 8.62 6.15
N ASN A 147 1.44 8.60 6.53
CA ASN A 147 0.94 7.71 7.59
C ASN A 147 1.07 6.22 7.25
N GLY A 148 1.18 5.86 5.97
CA GLY A 148 1.49 4.50 5.55
C GLY A 148 2.93 4.08 5.80
N HIS A 149 3.86 5.03 5.98
CA HIS A 149 5.31 4.82 6.12
C HIS A 149 5.91 5.39 7.43
N THR A 150 5.24 6.32 8.12
CA THR A 150 5.78 7.03 9.30
C THR A 150 5.24 6.55 10.63
N LYS A 151 4.36 5.55 10.66
CA LYS A 151 4.03 4.90 11.93
C LYS A 151 5.15 3.91 12.26
N ASN A 152 6.29 4.45 12.63
CA ASN A 152 7.40 3.75 13.26
C ASN A 152 7.13 3.63 14.76
#